data_AF-A0A2N1NTR5-F1
#
_entry.id   AF-A0A2N1NTR5-F1
#
_cell.length_a   1.000
_cell.length_b   1.000
_cell.length_c   1.000
_cell.angle_alpha   90.00
_cell.angle_beta   90.00
_cell.angle_gamma   90.00
#
_symmetry.space_group_name_H-M   'P 1'
#
loop_
_entity.id
_entity.type
_entity.pdbx_description
1 polymer ?
#
loop_
_entity_poly.entity_id
_entity_poly.type
_entity_poly.pdbx_seq_one_letter_code
_entity_poly.pdbx_strand_id
1 'polypeptide(L)'
;MFGEEGLSTSWEVGPRLKTPQELREEFERQASLKRQQEVENMVKAKGDLQLIIDATQVFDPYDSRSRQSNRFSILNIQNIFENAEVKQLSMKHSFETQLRPQTQAVVVGQTILRNGIGGGNIIGTLRHSFSPKVWAEVGSSIVQPRIVTAKASYSIDADSFVIVSGHIDSIYSPPNLVFTGGRVLGKNVTGYLTYKTGAWSLGPWGKHGLYSRREKSAVAISINGSFERSGYNFEIQTGLAQIYISFNYNHKLFNDYLVKTSATLSTSSGLTAVLLGERKVTEYTKASFAIECGIPHGVTFKCRLSRLGQRITIPILISPEFNYKIILWGTILPIITITAVEQIILMPRRQKKKAEKLAALRELHAEYIENRKKEAIEAIRLLLPSVERKIETEKVKDGLVILEAWYGNISSLRDVPLNEKKDVADVRVPVQALVHDSQLTIPGGYSKSNIMGFYDPCMGEPKQLKIKYQFQRKFHEVIVDDTAPVACPLRSHIISIH
;
A
#
# COMPACT_ATOMS: atom_id res chain seq x y z
N MET A 1 -29.89 -47.11 -15.20
CA MET A 1 -28.84 -47.42 -16.20
C MET A 1 -27.85 -46.27 -16.19
N PHE A 2 -26.74 -46.43 -15.48
CA PHE A 2 -25.48 -45.80 -15.86
C PHE A 2 -24.47 -46.94 -15.83
N GLY A 3 -24.06 -47.38 -17.03
CA GLY A 3 -23.09 -48.44 -17.27
C GLY A 3 -21.66 -47.90 -17.32
N GLU A 4 -20.82 -48.50 -18.16
CA GLU A 4 -19.37 -48.24 -18.33
C GLU A 4 -18.96 -46.76 -18.43
N GLU A 5 -19.85 -45.86 -18.86
CA GLU A 5 -19.59 -44.41 -18.90
C GLU A 5 -19.49 -43.75 -17.50
N GLY A 6 -19.97 -44.41 -16.44
CA GLY A 6 -19.80 -43.96 -15.04
C GLY A 6 -18.43 -44.27 -14.43
N LEU A 7 -17.63 -45.13 -15.08
CA LEU A 7 -16.24 -45.45 -14.68
C LEU A 7 -15.23 -44.44 -15.24
N SER A 8 -15.58 -43.69 -16.28
CA SER A 8 -14.74 -42.63 -16.88
C SER A 8 -14.90 -41.25 -16.27
N THR A 9 -15.90 -41.04 -15.40
CA THR A 9 -15.99 -39.82 -14.60
C THR A 9 -14.95 -39.86 -13.50
N SER A 10 -13.83 -39.17 -13.71
CA SER A 10 -12.87 -38.83 -12.67
C SER A 10 -13.63 -38.22 -11.50
N TRP A 11 -13.58 -38.88 -10.34
CA TRP A 11 -14.12 -38.35 -9.09
C TRP A 11 -13.29 -37.13 -8.69
N GLU A 12 -13.64 -35.97 -9.26
CA GLU A 12 -13.12 -34.69 -8.82
C GLU A 12 -13.73 -34.39 -7.45
N VAL A 13 -12.98 -34.74 -6.40
CA VAL A 13 -13.26 -34.25 -5.06
C VAL A 13 -12.98 -32.75 -5.10
N GLY A 14 -14.04 -31.96 -5.24
CA GLY A 14 -13.96 -30.50 -5.14
C GLY A 14 -13.27 -30.07 -3.85
N PRO A 15 -12.75 -28.83 -3.78
CA PRO A 15 -12.17 -28.31 -2.54
C PRO A 15 -13.17 -28.52 -1.40
N ARG A 16 -12.68 -29.08 -0.27
CA ARG A 16 -13.47 -29.46 0.91
C ARG A 16 -14.60 -28.47 1.14
N LEU A 17 -15.85 -28.95 1.10
CA LEU A 17 -17.00 -28.18 1.56
C LEU A 17 -16.73 -27.80 3.02
N LYS A 18 -16.56 -26.51 3.26
CA LYS A 18 -16.37 -25.95 4.61
C LYS A 18 -17.48 -26.48 5.51
N THR A 19 -17.15 -26.80 6.76
CA THR A 19 -18.17 -27.29 7.69
C THR A 19 -19.23 -26.21 7.89
N PRO A 20 -20.50 -26.56 8.19
CA PRO A 20 -21.55 -25.57 8.42
C PRO A 20 -21.23 -24.58 9.55
N GLN A 21 -20.38 -24.98 10.50
CA GLN A 21 -19.87 -24.11 11.56
C GLN A 21 -18.80 -23.14 11.04
N GLU A 22 -17.80 -23.61 10.29
CA GLU A 22 -16.79 -22.76 9.64
C GLU A 22 -17.42 -21.73 8.70
N LEU A 23 -18.46 -22.13 7.94
CA LEU A 23 -19.20 -21.21 7.08
C LEU A 23 -19.91 -20.14 7.90
N ARG A 24 -20.58 -20.50 9.00
CA ARG A 24 -21.26 -19.52 9.87
C ARG A 24 -20.28 -18.52 10.45
N GLU A 25 -19.16 -18.98 11.01
CA GLU A 25 -18.14 -18.09 11.57
C GLU A 25 -17.52 -17.16 10.52
N GLU A 26 -17.26 -17.68 9.30
CA GLU A 26 -16.73 -16.87 8.21
C GLU A 26 -17.77 -15.86 7.71
N PHE A 27 -19.04 -16.24 7.60
CA PHE A 27 -20.13 -15.33 7.26
C PHE A 27 -20.34 -14.27 8.34
N GLU A 28 -20.26 -14.61 9.62
CA GLU A 28 -20.34 -13.66 10.73
C GLU A 28 -19.15 -12.68 10.73
N ARG A 29 -17.94 -13.19 10.45
CA ARG A 29 -16.74 -12.37 10.30
C ARG A 29 -16.84 -11.44 9.09
N GLN A 30 -17.31 -11.92 7.95
CA GLN A 30 -17.53 -11.08 6.77
C GLN A 30 -18.65 -10.07 7.01
N ALA A 31 -19.75 -10.46 7.67
CA ALA A 31 -20.88 -9.58 7.96
C ALA A 31 -20.52 -8.48 8.95
N SER A 32 -19.69 -8.77 9.96
CA SER A 32 -19.19 -7.77 10.91
C SER A 32 -18.22 -6.79 10.25
N LEU A 33 -17.29 -7.26 9.41
CA LEU A 33 -16.41 -6.40 8.61
C LEU A 33 -17.20 -5.52 7.64
N LYS A 34 -18.20 -6.09 6.95
CA LYS A 34 -19.07 -5.36 6.03
C LYS A 34 -19.91 -4.33 6.78
N ARG A 35 -20.47 -4.66 7.94
CA ARG A 35 -21.19 -3.70 8.80
C ARG A 35 -20.29 -2.56 9.28
N GLN A 36 -19.05 -2.84 9.70
CA GLN A 36 -18.10 -1.78 10.05
C GLN A 36 -17.80 -0.86 8.87
N GLN A 37 -17.52 -1.44 7.69
CA GLN A 37 -17.31 -0.67 6.46
C GLN A 37 -18.55 0.13 6.04
N GLU A 38 -19.75 -0.42 6.19
CA GLU A 38 -21.01 0.27 5.89
C GLU A 38 -21.23 1.44 6.85
N VAL A 39 -21.05 1.26 8.16
CA VAL A 39 -21.15 2.36 9.14
C VAL A 39 -20.12 3.46 8.86
N GLU A 40 -18.88 3.10 8.55
CA GLU A 40 -17.84 4.06 8.16
C GLU A 40 -18.11 4.74 6.80
N ASN A 41 -18.74 4.04 5.85
CA ASN A 41 -19.15 4.60 4.57
C ASN A 41 -20.40 5.49 4.68
N MET A 42 -21.30 5.20 5.62
CA MET A 42 -22.51 6.00 5.87
C MET A 42 -22.17 7.37 6.44
N VAL A 43 -21.10 7.49 7.22
CA VAL A 43 -20.57 8.77 7.68
C VAL A 43 -19.12 8.89 7.22
N LYS A 44 -18.90 9.43 6.01
CA LYS A 44 -17.56 9.71 5.45
C LYS A 44 -16.90 10.89 6.18
N ALA A 45 -16.74 10.78 7.48
CA ALA A 45 -16.02 11.74 8.29
C ALA A 45 -14.55 11.76 7.84
N LYS A 46 -14.06 12.93 7.45
CA LYS A 46 -12.65 13.13 7.13
C LYS A 46 -12.09 14.22 8.03
N GLY A 47 -11.04 13.87 8.77
CA GLY A 47 -10.32 14.79 9.63
C GLY A 47 -8.95 15.09 9.06
N ASP A 48 -8.53 16.35 9.06
CA ASP A 48 -7.17 16.78 8.76
C ASP A 48 -6.69 17.69 9.90
N LEU A 49 -5.71 17.21 10.65
CA LEU A 49 -5.05 17.94 11.73
C LEU A 49 -3.64 18.28 11.27
N GLN A 50 -3.27 19.56 11.33
CA GLN A 50 -1.91 20.01 11.08
C GLN A 50 -1.37 20.80 12.27
N LEU A 51 -0.21 20.40 12.77
CA LEU A 51 0.46 21.03 13.90
C LEU A 51 1.83 21.53 13.44
N ILE A 52 1.94 22.83 13.19
CA ILE A 52 3.19 23.47 12.80
C ILE A 52 4.00 23.82 14.03
N ILE A 53 5.14 23.17 14.17
CA ILE A 53 6.08 23.34 15.27
C ILE A 53 7.31 24.09 14.73
N ASP A 54 7.74 25.10 15.46
CA ASP A 54 9.05 25.73 15.27
C ASP A 54 10.06 25.10 16.23
N ALA A 55 11.06 24.42 15.68
CA ALA A 55 12.17 23.84 16.43
C ALA A 55 13.50 24.54 16.12
N THR A 56 13.48 25.72 15.48
CA THR A 56 14.70 26.45 15.11
C THR A 56 15.61 26.74 16.29
N GLN A 57 15.04 27.10 17.45
CA GLN A 57 15.78 27.33 18.69
C GLN A 57 16.50 26.07 19.21
N VAL A 58 15.93 24.87 18.97
CA VAL A 58 16.55 23.59 19.37
C VAL A 58 17.85 23.33 18.60
N PHE A 59 17.93 23.82 17.36
CA PHE A 59 19.06 23.59 16.45
C PHE A 59 19.96 24.82 16.27
N ASP A 60 19.74 25.90 17.02
CA ASP A 60 20.58 27.10 16.96
C ASP A 60 21.88 26.90 17.76
N PRO A 61 23.06 26.88 17.09
CA PRO A 61 24.34 26.69 17.79
C PRO A 61 24.76 27.90 18.64
N TYR A 62 24.08 29.05 18.52
CA TYR A 62 24.43 30.29 19.22
C TYR A 62 23.56 30.60 20.44
N ASP A 63 22.51 29.80 20.72
CA ASP A 63 21.69 30.02 21.91
C ASP A 63 22.48 29.65 23.18
N SER A 64 22.68 30.63 24.06
CA SER A 64 23.42 30.50 25.32
C SER A 64 22.73 29.55 26.31
N ARG A 65 21.41 29.32 26.18
CA ARG A 65 20.66 28.34 26.98
C ARG A 65 21.00 26.89 26.60
N SER A 66 21.29 26.63 25.33
CA SER A 66 21.72 25.30 24.84
C SER A 66 23.10 24.88 25.38
N ARG A 67 23.93 25.86 25.77
CA ARG A 67 25.33 25.67 26.21
C ARG A 67 25.46 25.24 27.68
N GLN A 68 24.46 25.51 28.52
CA GLN A 68 24.44 25.09 29.93
C GLN A 68 24.07 23.62 30.12
N SER A 69 23.43 23.00 29.12
CA SER A 69 23.17 21.58 29.10
C SER A 69 24.39 20.86 28.50
N ASN A 70 24.96 19.89 29.22
CA ASN A 70 26.17 19.13 28.84
C ASN A 70 26.30 18.88 27.33
N ARG A 71 27.52 19.01 26.76
CA ARG A 71 27.82 18.85 25.31
C ARG A 71 27.39 17.50 24.67
N PHE A 72 26.89 16.55 25.46
CA PHE A 72 26.31 15.27 25.03
C PHE A 72 24.76 15.21 25.12
N SER A 73 24.09 16.34 25.41
CA SER A 73 22.65 16.45 25.71
C SER A 73 21.77 16.73 24.47
N ILE A 74 22.19 16.31 23.27
CA ILE A 74 21.38 16.48 22.04
C ILE A 74 20.11 15.59 22.07
N LEU A 75 20.02 14.67 23.05
CA LEU A 75 18.93 13.70 23.21
C LEU A 75 18.04 13.94 24.44
N ASN A 76 18.21 15.04 25.18
CA ASN A 76 17.30 15.36 26.28
C ASN A 76 15.95 15.83 25.71
N ILE A 77 15.00 14.90 25.67
CA ILE A 77 13.63 15.10 25.21
C ILE A 77 12.96 16.30 25.90
N GLN A 78 13.29 16.56 27.17
CA GLN A 78 12.80 17.71 27.93
C GLN A 78 13.23 19.04 27.29
N ASN A 79 14.50 19.21 26.93
CA ASN A 79 14.99 20.42 26.26
C ASN A 79 14.31 20.64 24.90
N ILE A 80 13.96 19.57 24.18
CA ILE A 80 13.25 19.66 22.90
C ILE A 80 11.83 20.18 23.12
N PHE A 81 11.13 19.72 24.14
CA PHE A 81 9.78 20.19 24.44
C PHE A 81 9.74 21.60 25.01
N GLU A 82 10.76 22.02 25.76
CA GLU A 82 10.85 23.37 26.33
C GLU A 82 11.17 24.44 25.27
N ASN A 83 11.98 24.09 24.26
CA ASN A 83 12.44 25.04 23.23
C ASN A 83 11.66 24.95 21.91
N ALA A 84 10.69 24.03 21.79
CA ALA A 84 9.84 23.92 20.61
C ALA A 84 8.56 24.72 20.78
N GLU A 85 8.31 25.67 19.88
CA GLU A 85 7.13 26.53 19.91
C GLU A 85 6.07 26.07 18.91
N VAL A 86 4.79 26.06 19.31
CA VAL A 86 3.69 25.79 18.38
C VAL A 86 3.32 27.07 17.64
N LYS A 87 3.71 27.18 16.36
CA LYS A 87 3.38 28.34 15.51
C LYS A 87 1.91 28.36 15.09
N GLN A 88 1.41 27.21 14.66
CA GLN A 88 0.07 27.12 14.11
C GLN A 88 -0.53 25.73 14.31
N LEU A 89 -1.79 25.68 14.72
CA LEU A 89 -2.61 24.47 14.69
C LEU A 89 -3.76 24.71 13.72
N SER A 90 -3.91 23.84 12.72
CA SER A 90 -5.07 23.83 11.83
C SER A 90 -5.80 22.51 11.93
N MET A 91 -7.13 22.58 12.03
CA MET A 91 -7.99 21.40 12.07
C MET A 91 -9.12 21.59 11.08
N LYS A 92 -9.33 20.60 10.21
CA LYS A 92 -10.43 20.56 9.26
C LYS A 92 -11.17 19.25 9.44
N HIS A 93 -12.46 19.30 9.71
CA HIS A 93 -13.30 18.13 9.85
C HIS A 93 -14.50 18.25 8.92
N SER A 94 -14.67 17.31 8.01
CA SER A 94 -15.78 17.31 7.05
C SER A 94 -16.69 16.11 7.26
N PHE A 95 -18.00 16.38 7.26
CA PHE A 95 -19.07 15.39 7.25
C PHE A 95 -19.78 15.47 5.91
N GLU A 96 -19.89 14.33 5.22
CA GLU A 96 -20.62 14.21 3.95
C GLU A 96 -21.82 13.30 4.18
N THR A 97 -23.00 13.77 3.77
CA THR A 97 -24.25 13.00 3.81
C THR A 97 -24.97 13.11 2.48
N GLN A 98 -25.58 12.01 2.03
CA GLN A 98 -26.35 11.98 0.80
C GLN A 98 -27.83 12.20 1.12
N LEU A 99 -28.36 13.40 0.82
CA LEU A 99 -29.76 13.75 1.08
C LEU A 99 -30.70 13.10 0.06
N ARG A 100 -30.28 13.05 -1.20
CA ARG A 100 -30.95 12.38 -2.33
C ARG A 100 -29.90 11.69 -3.20
N PRO A 101 -30.27 10.74 -4.07
CA PRO A 101 -29.31 10.11 -4.98
C PRO A 101 -28.47 11.13 -5.78
N GLN A 102 -29.07 12.25 -6.18
CA GLN A 102 -28.44 13.34 -6.94
C GLN A 102 -27.97 14.53 -6.09
N THR A 103 -28.27 14.56 -4.78
CA THR A 103 -27.95 15.71 -3.90
C THR A 103 -27.17 15.27 -2.68
N GLN A 104 -25.99 15.85 -2.50
CA GLN A 104 -25.12 15.60 -1.36
C GLN A 104 -24.94 16.89 -0.57
N ALA A 105 -24.96 16.79 0.76
CA ALA A 105 -24.63 17.88 1.64
C ALA A 105 -23.31 17.58 2.34
N VAL A 106 -22.40 18.57 2.35
CA VAL A 106 -21.13 18.48 3.05
C VAL A 106 -21.01 19.65 4.01
N VAL A 107 -20.77 19.33 5.28
CA VAL A 107 -20.52 20.31 6.35
C VAL A 107 -19.06 20.20 6.73
N VAL A 108 -18.32 21.31 6.65
CA VAL A 108 -16.90 21.38 6.97
C VAL A 108 -16.70 22.35 8.13
N GLY A 109 -16.28 21.84 9.29
CA GLY A 109 -15.71 22.66 10.35
C GLY A 109 -14.22 22.85 10.12
N GLN A 110 -13.75 24.10 10.08
CA GLN A 110 -12.33 24.42 9.99
C GLN A 110 -11.94 25.37 11.11
N THR A 111 -10.81 25.13 11.75
CA THR A 111 -10.22 25.99 12.76
C THR A 111 -8.75 26.22 12.45
N ILE A 112 -8.29 27.44 12.67
CA ILE A 112 -6.89 27.82 12.54
C ILE A 112 -6.54 28.65 13.77
N LEU A 113 -5.62 28.14 14.57
CA LEU A 113 -4.99 28.80 15.70
C LEU A 113 -3.58 29.18 15.28
N ARG A 114 -3.24 30.47 15.34
CA ARG A 114 -1.89 30.97 15.04
C ARG A 114 -1.44 31.87 16.17
N ASN A 115 -0.31 31.56 16.79
CA ASN A 115 0.26 32.31 17.91
C ASN A 115 -0.76 32.62 19.02
N GLY A 116 -1.55 31.63 19.45
CA GLY A 116 -2.55 31.78 20.52
C GLY A 116 -3.86 32.45 20.12
N ILE A 117 -3.96 33.07 18.93
CA ILE A 117 -5.22 33.65 18.42
C ILE A 117 -5.84 32.66 17.44
N GLY A 118 -7.10 32.29 17.69
CA GLY A 118 -7.82 31.26 16.94
C GLY A 118 -9.06 31.78 16.26
N GLY A 119 -9.27 31.35 15.02
CA GLY A 119 -10.51 31.56 14.28
C GLY A 119 -11.08 30.22 13.82
N GLY A 120 -12.39 30.05 13.97
CA GLY A 120 -13.12 28.89 13.48
C GLY A 120 -14.19 29.31 12.49
N ASN A 121 -14.44 28.49 11.48
CA ASN A 121 -15.57 28.66 10.57
C ASN A 121 -16.22 27.32 10.26
N ILE A 122 -17.53 27.36 10.01
CA ILE A 122 -18.32 26.23 9.55
C ILE A 122 -18.82 26.58 8.16
N ILE A 123 -18.52 25.72 7.19
CA ILE A 123 -18.92 25.87 5.79
C ILE A 123 -19.91 24.76 5.48
N GLY A 124 -21.15 25.13 5.14
CA GLY A 124 -22.14 24.22 4.59
C GLY A 124 -22.09 24.28 3.07
N THR A 125 -22.01 23.14 2.40
CA THR A 125 -22.02 23.04 0.93
C THR A 125 -23.06 22.03 0.48
N LEU A 126 -23.79 22.37 -0.58
CA LEU A 126 -24.78 21.53 -1.22
C LEU A 126 -24.34 21.27 -2.65
N ARG A 127 -24.09 20.00 -2.95
CA ARG A 127 -23.74 19.48 -4.27
C ARG A 127 -24.96 18.85 -4.90
N HIS A 128 -25.28 19.24 -6.13
CA HIS A 128 -26.38 18.65 -6.90
C HIS A 128 -25.93 18.29 -8.31
N SER A 129 -26.13 17.03 -8.70
CA SER A 129 -25.92 16.54 -10.06
C SER A 129 -27.21 16.62 -10.86
N PHE A 130 -27.34 17.62 -11.73
CA PHE A 130 -28.50 17.81 -12.59
C PHE A 130 -28.57 16.76 -13.71
N SER A 131 -27.41 16.38 -14.25
CA SER A 131 -27.27 15.35 -15.26
C SER A 131 -25.91 14.65 -15.10
N PRO A 132 -25.67 13.52 -15.79
CA PRO A 132 -24.33 12.92 -15.82
C PRO A 132 -23.24 13.87 -16.34
N LYS A 133 -23.63 14.91 -17.10
CA LYS A 133 -22.71 15.90 -17.66
C LYS A 133 -22.56 17.18 -16.82
N VAL A 134 -23.57 17.53 -16.02
CA VAL A 134 -23.62 18.80 -15.28
C VAL A 134 -23.82 18.53 -13.80
N TRP A 135 -22.91 19.06 -12.98
CA TRP A 135 -23.10 19.15 -11.54
C TRP A 135 -22.74 20.55 -11.04
N ALA A 136 -23.42 21.01 -10.01
CA ALA A 136 -23.11 22.25 -9.33
C ALA A 136 -22.99 22.06 -7.82
N GLU A 137 -22.19 22.89 -7.19
CA GLU A 137 -21.94 22.99 -5.76
C GLU A 137 -22.16 24.43 -5.35
N VAL A 138 -22.94 24.65 -4.29
CA VAL A 138 -23.11 25.97 -3.67
C VAL A 138 -22.79 25.83 -2.19
N GLY A 139 -21.96 26.72 -1.67
CA GLY A 139 -21.50 26.70 -0.29
C GLY A 139 -21.52 28.07 0.34
N SER A 140 -21.76 28.12 1.65
CA SER A 140 -21.68 29.34 2.44
C SER A 140 -20.98 29.07 3.77
N SER A 141 -20.10 29.97 4.19
CA SER A 141 -19.66 30.03 5.58
C SER A 141 -20.73 30.65 6.48
N ILE A 142 -20.85 30.13 7.70
CA ILE A 142 -21.81 30.59 8.71
C ILE A 142 -21.21 31.75 9.52
N VAL A 143 -19.92 31.66 9.86
CA VAL A 143 -19.21 32.64 10.69
C VAL A 143 -18.46 33.65 9.81
N GLN A 144 -18.31 34.89 10.29
CA GLN A 144 -17.60 35.96 9.58
C GLN A 144 -16.13 35.57 9.30
N PRO A 145 -15.59 35.83 8.10
CA PRO A 145 -16.25 36.39 6.92
C PRO A 145 -17.24 35.40 6.27
N ARG A 146 -18.43 35.90 5.93
CA ARG A 146 -19.48 35.17 5.19
C ARG A 146 -19.13 35.19 3.72
N ILE A 147 -18.60 34.09 3.22
CA ILE A 147 -18.17 33.91 1.84
C ILE A 147 -19.13 32.89 1.23
N VAL A 148 -19.74 33.28 0.11
CA VAL A 148 -20.56 32.38 -0.70
C VAL A 148 -19.69 31.86 -1.84
N THR A 149 -19.64 30.54 -1.99
CA THR A 149 -18.88 29.86 -3.05
C THR A 149 -19.86 29.13 -3.95
N ALA A 150 -19.68 29.24 -5.26
CA ALA A 150 -20.46 28.51 -6.25
C ALA A 150 -19.49 27.86 -7.22
N LYS A 151 -19.70 26.59 -7.55
CA LYS A 151 -18.88 25.84 -8.50
C LYS A 151 -19.79 25.03 -9.40
N ALA A 152 -19.62 25.15 -10.70
CA ALA A 152 -20.33 24.36 -11.70
C ALA A 152 -19.31 23.63 -12.57
N SER A 153 -19.60 22.38 -12.91
CA SER A 153 -18.79 21.58 -13.82
C SER A 153 -19.67 21.06 -14.94
N TYR A 154 -19.17 21.17 -16.16
CA TYR A 154 -19.80 20.68 -17.38
C TYR A 154 -18.81 19.81 -18.14
N SER A 155 -19.14 18.53 -18.33
CA SER A 155 -18.39 17.68 -19.28
C SER A 155 -18.96 17.87 -20.68
N ILE A 156 -18.13 18.42 -21.56
CA ILE A 156 -18.48 18.66 -22.97
C ILE A 156 -18.52 17.30 -23.66
N ASP A 157 -17.39 16.58 -23.55
CA ASP A 157 -17.15 15.23 -24.08
C ASP A 157 -16.62 14.31 -22.98
N ALA A 158 -16.42 13.03 -23.29
CA ALA A 158 -15.75 12.10 -22.38
C ALA A 158 -14.34 12.57 -21.98
N ASP A 159 -13.66 13.28 -22.89
CA ASP A 159 -12.27 13.70 -22.74
C ASP A 159 -12.10 15.17 -22.34
N SER A 160 -13.18 15.97 -22.34
CA SER A 160 -13.09 17.43 -22.15
C SER A 160 -14.14 17.93 -21.16
N PHE A 161 -13.72 18.76 -20.22
CA PHE A 161 -14.62 19.37 -19.24
C PHE A 161 -14.23 20.81 -18.94
N VAL A 162 -15.22 21.57 -18.49
CA VAL A 162 -15.07 22.95 -18.04
C VAL A 162 -15.64 23.07 -16.64
N ILE A 163 -14.87 23.66 -15.74
CA ILE A 163 -15.28 24.00 -14.38
C ILE A 163 -15.26 25.51 -14.25
N VAL A 164 -16.33 26.08 -13.73
CA VAL A 164 -16.42 27.49 -13.36
C VAL A 164 -16.65 27.53 -11.85
N SER A 165 -15.74 28.15 -11.11
CA SER A 165 -15.94 28.43 -9.68
C SER A 165 -15.86 29.91 -9.41
N GLY A 166 -16.78 30.41 -8.60
CA GLY A 166 -16.79 31.79 -8.13
C GLY A 166 -16.96 31.88 -6.62
N HIS A 167 -16.34 32.87 -6.02
CA HIS A 167 -16.55 33.22 -4.62
C HIS A 167 -16.92 34.69 -4.48
N ILE A 168 -17.87 34.95 -3.60
CA ILE A 168 -18.48 36.25 -3.33
C ILE A 168 -18.24 36.55 -1.85
N ASP A 169 -17.42 37.57 -1.59
CA ASP A 169 -17.16 38.07 -0.24
C ASP A 169 -18.16 39.15 0.18
N SER A 170 -18.75 39.85 -0.79
CA SER A 170 -19.77 40.89 -0.57
C SER A 170 -20.65 41.04 -1.80
N ILE A 171 -21.92 41.38 -1.58
CA ILE A 171 -22.91 41.65 -2.64
C ILE A 171 -22.50 42.88 -3.48
N TYR A 172 -21.77 43.82 -2.89
CA TYR A 172 -21.35 45.07 -3.53
C TYR A 172 -20.12 44.93 -4.44
N SER A 173 -19.42 43.80 -4.38
CA SER A 173 -18.29 43.47 -5.26
C SER A 173 -18.67 42.32 -6.19
N PRO A 174 -18.27 42.36 -7.47
CA PRO A 174 -18.49 41.23 -8.35
C PRO A 174 -17.73 39.98 -7.88
N PRO A 175 -18.23 38.78 -8.22
CA PRO A 175 -17.56 37.53 -7.88
C PRO A 175 -16.20 37.42 -8.57
N ASN A 176 -15.23 36.88 -7.86
CA ASN A 176 -13.98 36.45 -8.48
C ASN A 176 -14.24 35.09 -9.16
N LEU A 177 -14.04 35.01 -10.47
CA LEU A 177 -14.34 33.82 -11.25
C LEU A 177 -13.03 33.10 -11.61
N VAL A 178 -13.08 31.77 -11.54
CA VAL A 178 -12.01 30.87 -11.96
C VAL A 178 -12.58 29.89 -12.97
N PHE A 179 -12.07 29.97 -14.19
CA PHE A 179 -12.42 29.09 -15.30
C PHE A 179 -11.32 28.05 -15.46
N THR A 180 -11.63 26.77 -15.32
CA THR A 180 -10.69 25.66 -15.56
C THR A 180 -11.22 24.80 -16.70
N GLY A 181 -10.55 24.82 -17.84
CA GLY A 181 -10.78 23.88 -18.94
C GLY A 181 -9.77 22.75 -18.87
N GLY A 182 -10.23 21.49 -18.90
CA GLY A 182 -9.38 20.31 -18.92
C GLY A 182 -9.66 19.46 -20.16
N ARG A 183 -8.61 18.89 -20.76
CA ARG A 183 -8.73 17.94 -21.87
C ARG A 183 -7.71 16.81 -21.76
N VAL A 184 -8.14 15.59 -22.03
CA VAL A 184 -7.25 14.43 -22.24
C VAL A 184 -6.49 14.64 -23.56
N LEU A 185 -5.17 14.77 -23.50
CA LEU A 185 -4.30 15.01 -24.66
C LEU A 185 -3.73 13.71 -25.23
N GLY A 186 -3.66 12.65 -24.42
CA GLY A 186 -3.23 11.31 -24.82
C GLY A 186 -3.68 10.28 -23.79
N LYS A 187 -3.35 9.00 -24.02
CA LYS A 187 -3.84 7.88 -23.20
C LYS A 187 -3.70 8.09 -21.68
N ASN A 188 -2.61 8.75 -21.27
CA ASN A 188 -2.22 8.90 -19.88
C ASN A 188 -1.99 10.37 -19.49
N VAL A 189 -2.28 11.33 -20.37
CA VAL A 189 -1.89 12.74 -20.21
C VAL A 189 -3.11 13.64 -20.34
N THR A 190 -3.28 14.53 -19.37
CA THR A 190 -4.38 15.49 -19.29
C THR A 190 -3.80 16.89 -19.15
N GLY A 191 -4.23 17.80 -20.03
CA GLY A 191 -3.88 19.21 -19.95
C GLY A 191 -4.99 20.00 -19.27
N TYR A 192 -4.63 21.03 -18.52
CA TYR A 192 -5.54 21.97 -17.88
C TYR A 192 -5.10 23.39 -18.18
N LEU A 193 -6.07 24.25 -18.44
CA LEU A 193 -5.92 25.69 -18.54
C LEU A 193 -6.83 26.31 -17.48
N THR A 194 -6.25 27.06 -16.55
CA THR A 194 -6.99 27.77 -15.50
C THR A 194 -6.80 29.26 -15.63
N TYR A 195 -7.88 30.00 -15.83
CA TYR A 195 -7.91 31.45 -15.84
C TYR A 195 -8.62 31.99 -14.61
N LYS A 196 -7.94 32.82 -13.82
CA LYS A 196 -8.47 33.53 -12.66
C LYS A 196 -8.68 34.98 -13.07
N THR A 197 -9.92 35.46 -13.01
CA THR A 197 -10.25 36.85 -13.38
C THR A 197 -9.58 37.85 -12.44
N GLY A 198 -9.38 37.47 -11.18
CA GLY A 198 -9.03 38.42 -10.12
C GLY A 198 -10.18 39.39 -9.87
N ALA A 199 -9.88 40.49 -9.18
CA ALA A 199 -10.83 41.56 -8.91
C ALA A 199 -11.12 42.37 -10.17
N TRP A 200 -12.39 42.51 -10.50
CA TRP A 200 -12.87 43.35 -11.60
C TRP A 200 -13.99 44.25 -11.10
N SER A 201 -14.36 45.24 -11.90
CA SER A 201 -15.49 46.12 -11.63
C SER A 201 -16.27 46.33 -12.91
N LEU A 202 -17.61 46.29 -12.81
CA LEU A 202 -18.51 46.55 -13.93
C LEU A 202 -19.28 47.84 -13.66
N GLY A 203 -18.83 48.94 -14.24
CA GLY A 203 -19.41 50.26 -14.01
C GLY A 203 -19.32 50.65 -12.52
N PRO A 204 -20.43 51.03 -11.86
CA PRO A 204 -20.46 51.34 -10.42
C PRO A 204 -20.19 50.12 -9.51
N TRP A 205 -20.44 48.90 -9.99
CA TRP A 205 -20.35 47.68 -9.19
C TRP A 205 -18.90 47.26 -8.99
N GLY A 206 -18.47 47.14 -7.72
CA GLY A 206 -17.09 46.83 -7.34
C GLY A 206 -16.14 48.04 -7.24
N LYS A 207 -16.57 49.26 -7.61
CA LYS A 207 -15.70 50.47 -7.60
C LYS A 207 -15.23 50.88 -6.19
N HIS A 208 -16.06 50.65 -5.18
CA HIS A 208 -15.80 51.00 -3.77
C HIS A 208 -15.45 49.78 -2.88
N GLY A 209 -15.28 48.60 -3.46
CA GLY A 209 -14.97 47.38 -2.71
C GLY A 209 -13.50 47.34 -2.26
N LEU A 210 -13.25 47.60 -0.97
CA LEU A 210 -11.90 47.54 -0.36
C LEU A 210 -11.29 46.13 -0.36
N TYR A 211 -12.12 45.07 -0.29
CA TYR A 211 -11.67 43.69 -0.17
C TYR A 211 -11.34 43.02 -1.51
N SER A 212 -12.03 43.39 -2.58
CA SER A 212 -11.88 42.72 -3.89
C SER A 212 -10.46 42.90 -4.45
N ARG A 213 -9.85 44.09 -4.33
CA ARG A 213 -8.53 44.42 -4.91
C ARG A 213 -7.32 43.57 -4.46
N ARG A 214 -7.47 42.69 -3.45
CA ARG A 214 -6.39 41.76 -3.07
C ARG A 214 -6.22 40.63 -4.06
N GLU A 215 -7.29 40.23 -4.76
CA GLU A 215 -7.21 39.17 -5.75
C GLU A 215 -6.79 39.69 -7.11
N LYS A 216 -5.71 39.11 -7.64
CA LYS A 216 -5.13 39.52 -8.91
C LYS A 216 -5.33 38.44 -9.97
N SER A 217 -5.44 38.87 -11.22
CA SER A 217 -5.62 37.98 -12.37
C SER A 217 -4.40 37.08 -12.58
N ALA A 218 -4.65 35.83 -12.98
CA ALA A 218 -3.61 34.86 -13.27
C ALA A 218 -4.09 33.81 -14.28
N VAL A 219 -3.16 33.29 -15.07
CA VAL A 219 -3.34 32.17 -15.99
C VAL A 219 -2.39 31.06 -15.58
N ALA A 220 -2.90 29.85 -15.40
CA ALA A 220 -2.10 28.65 -15.16
C ALA A 220 -2.33 27.62 -16.28
N ILE A 221 -1.25 27.04 -16.76
CA ILE A 221 -1.28 25.89 -17.66
C ILE A 221 -0.65 24.72 -16.90
N SER A 222 -1.35 23.59 -16.81
CA SER A 222 -0.81 22.38 -16.20
C SER A 222 -1.00 21.14 -17.06
N ILE A 223 -0.07 20.20 -16.92
CA ILE A 223 -0.06 18.93 -17.62
C ILE A 223 0.15 17.83 -16.58
N ASN A 224 -0.83 16.95 -16.46
CA ASN A 224 -0.82 15.81 -15.55
C ASN A 224 -0.71 14.51 -16.34
N GLY A 225 0.38 13.77 -16.13
CA GLY A 225 0.55 12.41 -16.62
C GLY A 225 0.36 11.39 -15.50
N SER A 226 -0.46 10.37 -15.73
CA SER A 226 -0.67 9.27 -14.77
C SER A 226 -0.41 7.92 -15.43
N PHE A 227 0.58 7.18 -14.93
CA PHE A 227 0.92 5.81 -15.31
C PHE A 227 0.67 4.87 -14.12
N GLU A 228 0.78 3.56 -14.33
CA GLU A 228 0.49 2.57 -13.27
C GLU A 228 1.39 2.76 -12.04
N ARG A 229 2.70 2.94 -12.29
CA ARG A 229 3.74 3.09 -11.27
C ARG A 229 4.23 4.52 -11.09
N SER A 230 4.10 5.39 -12.08
CA SER A 230 4.60 6.77 -12.02
C SER A 230 3.52 7.78 -12.34
N GLY A 231 3.70 9.02 -11.92
CA GLY A 231 2.85 10.13 -12.35
C GLY A 231 3.62 11.44 -12.24
N TYR A 232 3.32 12.38 -13.11
CA TYR A 232 3.93 13.70 -13.10
C TYR A 232 2.85 14.79 -13.20
N ASN A 233 3.10 15.93 -12.59
CA ASN A 233 2.33 17.16 -12.77
C ASN A 233 3.32 18.29 -13.01
N PHE A 234 3.20 18.95 -14.15
CA PHE A 234 3.95 20.15 -14.47
C PHE A 234 2.97 21.31 -14.61
N GLU A 235 3.19 22.40 -13.89
CA GLU A 235 2.30 23.56 -13.90
C GLU A 235 3.12 24.86 -13.94
N ILE A 236 2.77 25.72 -14.89
CA ILE A 236 3.29 27.09 -15.01
C ILE A 236 2.12 28.03 -14.76
N GLN A 237 2.26 28.92 -13.78
CA GLN A 237 1.32 30.02 -13.54
C GLN A 237 2.00 31.36 -13.80
N THR A 238 1.36 32.19 -14.60
CA THR A 238 1.71 33.60 -14.77
C THR A 238 0.58 34.45 -14.20
N GLY A 239 0.90 35.46 -13.40
CA GLY A 239 -0.11 36.31 -12.79
C GLY A 239 0.49 37.51 -12.09
N LEU A 240 -0.34 38.52 -11.86
CA LEU A 240 0.11 39.79 -11.24
C LEU A 240 0.40 39.65 -9.73
N ALA A 241 -0.03 38.55 -9.10
CA ALA A 241 0.26 38.23 -7.69
C ALA A 241 1.49 37.35 -7.52
N GLN A 242 1.56 36.26 -8.29
CA GLN A 242 2.63 35.30 -8.22
C GLN A 242 2.83 34.68 -9.61
N ILE A 243 4.11 34.51 -9.97
CA ILE A 243 4.55 33.71 -11.10
C ILE A 243 5.25 32.50 -10.49
N TYR A 244 4.90 31.29 -10.94
CA TYR A 244 5.61 30.09 -10.53
C TYR A 244 5.66 29.03 -11.60
N ILE A 245 6.69 28.20 -11.50
CA ILE A 245 6.86 26.96 -12.24
C ILE A 245 6.95 25.86 -11.19
N SER A 246 6.12 24.83 -11.32
CA SER A 246 6.10 23.70 -10.40
C SER A 246 6.14 22.37 -11.15
N PHE A 247 6.96 21.47 -10.65
CA PHE A 247 7.11 20.12 -11.16
C PHE A 247 6.95 19.14 -10.00
N ASN A 248 6.01 18.22 -10.12
CA ASN A 248 5.75 17.15 -9.16
C ASN A 248 5.92 15.80 -9.88
N TYR A 249 6.67 14.90 -9.29
CA TYR A 249 6.86 13.54 -9.79
C TYR A 249 6.62 12.53 -8.68
N ASN A 250 5.81 11.52 -8.95
CA ASN A 250 5.40 10.48 -8.04
C ASN A 250 5.81 9.13 -8.61
N HIS A 251 6.40 8.26 -7.80
CA HIS A 251 6.84 6.94 -8.22
C HIS A 251 6.56 5.88 -7.13
N LYS A 252 5.83 4.82 -7.49
CA LYS A 252 5.54 3.68 -6.63
C LYS A 252 6.70 2.69 -6.69
N LEU A 253 7.33 2.44 -5.54
CA LEU A 253 8.36 1.44 -5.34
C LEU A 253 7.75 0.24 -4.59
N PHE A 254 7.94 -0.97 -5.11
CA PHE A 254 7.58 -2.24 -4.43
C PHE A 254 6.16 -2.30 -3.84
N ASN A 255 5.12 -1.83 -4.55
CA ASN A 255 3.68 -1.79 -4.18
C ASN A 255 3.31 -1.05 -2.86
N ASP A 256 4.19 -1.03 -1.88
CA ASP A 256 3.97 -0.51 -0.52
C ASP A 256 4.62 0.86 -0.29
N TYR A 257 5.59 1.26 -1.12
CA TYR A 257 6.30 2.53 -1.00
C TYR A 257 5.93 3.48 -2.16
N LEU A 258 5.80 4.76 -1.85
CA LEU A 258 5.52 5.82 -2.81
C LEU A 258 6.44 7.00 -2.53
N VAL A 259 7.30 7.32 -3.49
CA VAL A 259 8.19 8.48 -3.44
C VAL A 259 7.54 9.61 -4.22
N LYS A 260 7.49 10.80 -3.63
CA LYS A 260 7.04 12.03 -4.28
C LYS A 260 8.14 13.08 -4.19
N THR A 261 8.49 13.64 -5.32
CA THR A 261 9.47 14.73 -5.44
C THR A 261 8.76 15.92 -6.06
N SER A 262 8.80 17.07 -5.40
CA SER A 262 8.26 18.32 -5.96
C SER A 262 9.29 19.42 -5.93
N ALA A 263 9.42 20.18 -7.02
CA ALA A 263 10.21 21.39 -7.08
C ALA A 263 9.31 22.53 -7.55
N THR A 264 9.27 23.63 -6.81
CA THR A 264 8.51 24.82 -7.20
C THR A 264 9.42 26.04 -7.13
N LEU A 265 9.49 26.80 -8.21
CA LEU A 265 10.18 28.07 -8.27
C LEU A 265 9.11 29.14 -8.41
N SER A 266 8.96 29.99 -7.40
CA SER A 266 7.99 31.09 -7.42
C SER A 266 8.64 32.42 -7.09
N THR A 267 8.06 33.51 -7.59
CA THR A 267 8.51 34.87 -7.26
C THR A 267 8.24 35.23 -5.79
N SER A 268 7.20 34.64 -5.17
CA SER A 268 6.77 34.99 -3.81
C SER A 268 7.41 34.13 -2.72
N SER A 269 7.68 32.85 -2.99
CA SER A 269 8.24 31.87 -2.05
C SER A 269 9.65 31.40 -2.42
N GLY A 270 10.20 31.92 -3.53
CA GLY A 270 11.49 31.50 -4.06
C GLY A 270 11.51 30.05 -4.54
N LEU A 271 12.67 29.40 -4.45
CA LEU A 271 12.84 28.00 -4.82
C LEU A 271 12.49 27.10 -3.63
N THR A 272 11.59 26.15 -3.80
CA THR A 272 11.29 25.10 -2.81
C THR A 272 11.39 23.73 -3.47
N ALA A 273 12.00 22.78 -2.75
CA ALA A 273 12.07 21.39 -3.15
C ALA A 273 11.58 20.51 -1.98
N VAL A 274 10.77 19.50 -2.29
CA VAL A 274 10.23 18.56 -1.32
C VAL A 274 10.51 17.15 -1.78
N LEU A 275 11.07 16.34 -0.88
CA LEU A 275 11.21 14.90 -1.02
C LEU A 275 10.33 14.23 0.02
N LEU A 276 9.36 13.44 -0.42
CA LEU A 276 8.41 12.73 0.45
C LEU A 276 8.47 11.22 0.18
N GLY A 277 8.74 10.45 1.22
CA GLY A 277 8.58 8.99 1.22
C GLY A 277 7.31 8.60 1.96
N GLU A 278 6.37 7.94 1.28
CA GLU A 278 5.14 7.41 1.84
C GLU A 278 5.20 5.87 1.85
N ARG A 279 4.78 5.27 2.97
CA ARG A 279 4.76 3.84 3.18
C ARG A 279 3.40 3.39 3.69
N LYS A 280 2.85 2.33 3.08
CA LYS A 280 1.67 1.63 3.56
C LYS A 280 2.07 0.68 4.70
N VAL A 281 1.75 1.04 5.95
CA VAL A 281 2.13 0.26 7.15
C VAL A 281 1.13 -0.88 7.40
N THR A 282 -0.16 -0.58 7.25
CA THR A 282 -1.28 -1.53 7.27
C THR A 282 -2.19 -1.28 6.06
N GLU A 283 -3.24 -2.07 5.87
CA GLU A 283 -4.21 -1.85 4.79
C GLU A 283 -4.80 -0.44 4.78
N TYR A 284 -5.03 0.14 5.97
CA TYR A 284 -5.72 1.41 6.16
C TYR A 284 -4.82 2.53 6.71
N THR A 285 -3.59 2.23 7.13
CA THR A 285 -2.66 3.20 7.71
C THR A 285 -1.48 3.44 6.77
N LYS A 286 -1.28 4.70 6.39
CA LYS A 286 -0.09 5.15 5.65
C LYS A 286 0.69 6.15 6.48
N ALA A 287 1.98 5.91 6.62
CA ALA A 287 2.92 6.84 7.23
C ALA A 287 3.75 7.50 6.13
N SER A 288 4.06 8.78 6.25
CA SER A 288 4.91 9.49 5.30
C SER A 288 5.85 10.43 6.03
N PHE A 289 7.07 10.50 5.53
CA PHE A 289 8.07 11.45 5.97
C PHE A 289 8.46 12.31 4.77
N ALA A 290 8.57 13.62 4.98
CA ALA A 290 8.98 14.53 3.95
C ALA A 290 9.96 15.57 4.48
N ILE A 291 10.86 16.00 3.61
CA ILE A 291 11.79 17.09 3.87
C ILE A 291 11.54 18.11 2.79
N GLU A 292 11.22 19.32 3.22
CA GLU A 292 11.06 20.48 2.39
C GLU A 292 12.24 21.41 2.65
N CYS A 293 12.95 21.77 1.59
CA CYS A 293 13.99 22.80 1.62
C CYS A 293 13.57 23.95 0.72
N GLY A 294 13.76 25.18 1.18
CA GLY A 294 13.39 26.36 0.44
C GLY A 294 14.37 27.51 0.65
N ILE A 295 14.55 28.30 -0.40
CA ILE A 295 15.26 29.58 -0.36
C ILE A 295 14.19 30.63 -0.68
N PRO A 296 13.68 31.41 0.32
CA PRO A 296 14.24 31.68 1.65
C PRO A 296 13.64 30.87 2.82
N HIS A 297 12.75 29.90 2.57
CA HIS A 297 11.95 29.25 3.62
C HIS A 297 12.65 28.18 4.50
N GLY A 298 13.97 28.02 4.38
CA GLY A 298 14.77 27.15 5.24
C GLY A 298 14.50 25.66 5.06
N VAL A 299 14.61 24.88 6.13
CA VAL A 299 14.42 23.41 6.11
C VAL A 299 13.30 23.02 7.06
N THR A 300 12.30 22.31 6.53
CA THR A 300 11.14 21.81 7.29
C THR A 300 11.02 20.30 7.12
N PHE A 301 10.96 19.59 8.24
CA PHE A 301 10.66 18.15 8.26
C PHE A 301 9.17 17.93 8.51
N LYS A 302 8.51 17.11 7.70
CA LYS A 302 7.07 16.83 7.80
C LYS A 302 6.86 15.36 8.11
N CYS A 303 6.26 15.06 9.25
CA CYS A 303 5.72 13.74 9.56
C CYS A 303 4.22 13.72 9.23
N ARG A 304 3.77 12.74 8.46
CA ARG A 304 2.35 12.57 8.11
C ARG A 304 1.89 11.16 8.44
N LEU A 305 0.83 11.05 9.22
CA LEU A 305 0.12 9.80 9.46
C LEU A 305 -1.28 9.93 8.88
N SER A 306 -1.71 8.93 8.11
CA SER A 306 -3.08 8.87 7.61
C SER A 306 -3.68 7.50 7.91
N ARG A 307 -4.88 7.49 8.51
CA ARG A 307 -5.62 6.28 8.84
C ARG A 307 -7.11 6.54 8.69
N LEU A 308 -7.82 5.70 7.93
CA LEU A 308 -9.31 5.68 7.88
C LEU A 308 -9.95 7.08 7.74
N GLY A 309 -9.48 7.87 6.76
CA GLY A 309 -10.02 9.23 6.52
C GLY A 309 -9.50 10.34 7.45
N GLN A 310 -8.74 9.99 8.49
CA GLN A 310 -8.05 10.95 9.36
C GLN A 310 -6.60 11.13 8.91
N ARG A 311 -6.14 12.38 8.79
CA ARG A 311 -4.77 12.76 8.45
C ARG A 311 -4.22 13.67 9.54
N ILE A 312 -3.05 13.32 10.05
CA ILE A 312 -2.28 14.11 11.01
C ILE A 312 -0.97 14.47 10.33
N THR A 313 -0.68 15.77 10.17
CA THR A 313 0.58 16.25 9.58
C THR A 313 1.28 17.19 10.57
N ILE A 314 2.51 16.87 10.92
CA ILE A 314 3.33 17.65 11.86
C ILE A 314 4.55 18.18 11.07
N PRO A 315 4.46 19.37 10.45
CA PRO A 315 5.63 20.08 9.93
C PRO A 315 6.42 20.73 11.08
N ILE A 316 7.69 20.38 11.18
CA ILE A 316 8.67 20.87 12.13
C ILE A 316 9.68 21.73 11.37
N LEU A 317 9.70 23.03 11.62
CA LEU A 317 10.70 23.94 11.07
C LEU A 317 12.01 23.72 11.82
N ILE A 318 13.04 23.26 11.11
CA ILE A 318 14.35 22.92 11.70
C ILE A 318 15.30 24.11 11.60
N SER A 319 15.37 24.75 10.44
CA SER A 319 16.21 25.93 10.23
C SER A 319 15.45 26.97 9.41
N PRO A 320 15.57 28.27 9.73
CA PRO A 320 14.98 29.33 8.92
C PRO A 320 15.82 29.59 7.66
N GLU A 321 17.10 29.24 7.69
CA GLU A 321 18.04 29.39 6.58
C GLU A 321 18.31 28.06 5.89
N PHE A 322 18.74 28.14 4.63
CA PHE A 322 19.16 26.97 3.87
C PHE A 322 20.51 26.45 4.39
N ASN A 323 20.53 25.23 4.92
CA ASN A 323 21.76 24.57 5.37
C ASN A 323 21.83 23.14 4.85
N TYR A 324 22.79 22.88 3.95
CA TYR A 324 22.96 21.57 3.32
C TYR A 324 23.27 20.44 4.31
N LYS A 325 23.94 20.73 5.44
CA LYS A 325 24.26 19.73 6.46
C LYS A 325 22.99 19.23 7.15
N ILE A 326 22.07 20.14 7.45
CA ILE A 326 20.78 19.83 8.06
C ILE A 326 19.92 19.02 7.09
N ILE A 327 19.97 19.33 5.79
CA ILE A 327 19.26 18.55 4.75
C ILE A 327 19.83 17.12 4.67
N LEU A 328 21.15 16.98 4.68
CA LEU A 328 21.80 15.67 4.60
C LEU A 328 21.44 14.81 5.82
N TRP A 329 21.61 15.31 7.03
CA TRP A 329 21.23 14.54 8.24
C TRP A 329 19.72 14.37 8.37
N GLY A 330 18.95 15.39 7.98
CA GLY A 330 17.49 15.37 7.93
C GLY A 330 16.93 14.36 6.94
N THR A 331 17.67 13.96 5.90
CA THR A 331 17.28 12.91 4.95
C THR A 331 17.75 11.53 5.40
N ILE A 332 19.02 11.41 5.80
CA ILE A 332 19.61 10.12 6.17
C ILE A 332 18.98 9.55 7.44
N LEU A 333 18.76 10.37 8.48
CA LEU A 333 18.28 9.89 9.77
C LEU A 333 16.85 9.32 9.70
N PRO A 334 15.86 9.97 9.05
CA PRO A 334 14.53 9.37 8.84
C PRO A 334 14.58 8.07 8.03
N ILE A 335 15.44 7.97 7.02
CA ILE A 335 15.57 6.74 6.23
C ILE A 335 16.10 5.60 7.10
N ILE A 336 17.18 5.81 7.85
CA ILE A 336 17.77 4.81 8.76
C ILE A 336 16.77 4.42 9.85
N THR A 337 16.04 5.38 10.43
CA THR A 337 15.03 5.08 11.46
C THR A 337 13.87 4.26 10.91
N ILE A 338 13.39 4.55 9.69
CA ILE A 338 12.33 3.76 9.04
C ILE A 338 12.81 2.32 8.79
N THR A 339 14.02 2.14 8.26
CA THR A 339 14.56 0.80 7.98
C THR A 339 14.84 0.02 9.26
N ALA A 340 15.35 0.69 10.31
CA ALA A 340 15.53 0.08 11.62
C ALA A 340 14.20 -0.35 12.26
N VAL A 341 13.19 0.52 12.27
CA VAL A 341 11.84 0.19 12.79
C VAL A 341 11.21 -0.97 11.99
N GLU A 342 11.47 -1.01 10.69
CA GLU A 342 11.02 -2.11 9.84
C GLU A 342 11.62 -3.44 10.23
N GLN A 343 12.95 -3.52 10.33
CA GLN A 343 13.65 -4.77 10.60
C GLN A 343 13.49 -5.21 12.06
N ILE A 344 13.49 -4.28 13.02
CA ILE A 344 13.50 -4.59 14.46
C ILE A 344 12.09 -4.82 14.99
N ILE A 345 11.07 -4.07 14.53
CA ILE A 345 9.73 -4.11 15.13
C ILE A 345 8.71 -4.73 14.19
N LEU A 346 8.64 -4.26 12.93
CA LEU A 346 7.55 -4.64 12.03
C LEU A 346 7.74 -6.04 11.43
N MET A 347 8.93 -6.37 10.95
CA MET A 347 9.24 -7.66 10.34
C MET A 347 9.06 -8.84 11.30
N PRO A 348 9.62 -8.85 12.52
CA PRO A 348 9.43 -9.97 13.44
C PRO A 348 7.97 -10.10 13.90
N ARG A 349 7.24 -8.99 14.09
CA ARG A 349 5.81 -9.05 14.39
C ARG A 349 4.99 -9.65 13.25
N ARG A 350 5.34 -9.33 12.00
CA ARG A 350 4.69 -9.92 10.81
C ARG A 350 5.02 -11.41 10.70
N GLN A 351 6.26 -11.81 10.94
CA GLN A 351 6.67 -13.22 10.94
C GLN A 351 5.98 -13.99 12.06
N LYS A 352 5.95 -13.45 13.29
CA LYS A 352 5.25 -14.06 14.42
C LYS A 352 3.76 -14.24 14.13
N LYS A 353 3.06 -13.22 13.61
CA LYS A 353 1.66 -13.34 13.20
C LYS A 353 1.43 -14.35 12.08
N LYS A 354 2.37 -14.48 11.13
CA LYS A 354 2.29 -15.51 10.09
C LYS A 354 2.46 -16.90 10.69
N ALA A 355 3.44 -17.08 11.58
CA ALA A 355 3.68 -18.33 12.28
C ALA A 355 2.51 -18.72 13.19
N GLU A 356 1.93 -17.77 13.95
CA GLU A 356 0.73 -18.00 14.78
C GLU A 356 -0.47 -18.43 13.92
N LYS A 357 -0.70 -17.77 12.78
CA LYS A 357 -1.76 -18.18 11.85
C LYS A 357 -1.52 -19.58 11.27
N LEU A 358 -0.27 -19.89 10.94
CA LEU A 358 0.10 -21.21 10.42
C LEU A 358 -0.05 -22.29 11.50
N ALA A 359 0.38 -22.01 12.73
CA ALA A 359 0.22 -22.91 13.87
C ALA A 359 -1.26 -23.17 14.17
N ALA A 360 -2.08 -22.12 14.22
CA ALA A 360 -3.53 -22.26 14.37
C ALA A 360 -4.17 -23.09 13.24
N LEU A 361 -3.73 -22.90 11.99
CA LEU A 361 -4.17 -23.74 10.86
C LEU A 361 -3.75 -25.21 11.03
N ARG A 362 -2.55 -25.48 11.57
CA ARG A 362 -2.09 -26.84 11.87
C ARG A 362 -2.89 -27.49 12.99
N GLU A 363 -3.21 -26.76 14.05
CA GLU A 363 -4.03 -27.25 15.15
C GLU A 363 -5.44 -27.61 14.68
N LEU A 364 -6.08 -26.73 13.90
CA LEU A 364 -7.42 -26.98 13.34
C LEU A 364 -7.45 -28.21 12.43
N HIS A 365 -6.36 -28.50 11.72
CA HIS A 365 -6.28 -29.61 10.77
C HIS A 365 -5.48 -30.81 11.29
N ALA A 366 -5.16 -30.87 12.58
CA ALA A 366 -4.32 -31.92 13.16
C ALA A 366 -4.91 -33.31 12.94
N GLU A 367 -6.21 -33.50 13.22
CA GLU A 367 -6.91 -34.77 13.02
C GLU A 367 -6.91 -35.21 11.55
N TYR A 368 -7.09 -34.26 10.63
CA TYR A 368 -7.07 -34.54 9.19
C TYR A 368 -5.69 -35.02 8.73
N ILE A 369 -4.62 -34.35 9.19
CA ILE A 369 -3.23 -34.73 8.89
C ILE A 369 -2.94 -36.11 9.47
N GLU A 370 -3.41 -36.40 10.69
CA GLU A 370 -3.21 -37.70 11.33
C GLU A 370 -3.90 -38.83 10.57
N ASN A 371 -5.14 -38.63 10.14
CA ASN A 371 -5.88 -39.62 9.35
C ASN A 371 -5.20 -39.88 8.00
N ARG A 372 -4.83 -38.82 7.27
CA ARG A 372 -4.09 -38.96 5.99
C ARG A 372 -2.74 -39.63 6.17
N LYS A 373 -2.05 -39.38 7.28
CA LYS A 373 -0.79 -40.05 7.61
C LYS A 373 -1.01 -41.55 7.84
N LYS A 374 -2.06 -41.94 8.57
CA LYS A 374 -2.42 -43.36 8.79
C LYS A 374 -2.73 -44.04 7.45
N GLU A 375 -3.57 -43.45 6.62
CA GLU A 375 -3.90 -43.95 5.27
C GLU A 375 -2.64 -44.12 4.40
N ALA A 376 -1.74 -43.14 4.41
CA ALA A 376 -0.50 -43.21 3.64
C ALA A 376 0.43 -44.34 4.13
N ILE A 377 0.55 -44.53 5.45
CA ILE A 377 1.36 -45.62 6.03
C ILE A 377 0.77 -46.98 5.66
N GLU A 378 -0.55 -47.14 5.70
CA GLU A 378 -1.23 -48.36 5.29
C GLU A 378 -1.01 -48.64 3.80
N ALA A 379 -1.15 -47.62 2.94
CA ALA A 379 -0.87 -47.73 1.52
C ALA A 379 0.59 -48.13 1.24
N ILE A 380 1.57 -47.53 1.95
CA ILE A 380 2.98 -47.90 1.86
C ILE A 380 3.17 -49.37 2.22
N ARG A 381 2.55 -49.85 3.32
CA ARG A 381 2.63 -51.26 3.74
C ARG A 381 2.10 -52.22 2.68
N LEU A 382 1.01 -51.85 1.99
CA LEU A 382 0.43 -52.65 0.92
C LEU A 382 1.32 -52.69 -0.33
N LEU A 383 2.05 -51.61 -0.62
CA LEU A 383 2.91 -51.51 -1.80
C LEU A 383 4.27 -52.21 -1.63
N LEU A 384 4.78 -52.33 -0.40
CA LEU A 384 6.11 -52.87 -0.10
C LEU A 384 6.45 -54.18 -0.86
N PRO A 385 5.62 -55.25 -0.81
CA PRO A 385 5.99 -56.51 -1.46
C PRO A 385 6.09 -56.41 -2.98
N SER A 386 5.23 -55.58 -3.60
CA SER A 386 5.29 -55.36 -5.04
C SER A 386 6.50 -54.50 -5.43
N VAL A 387 6.87 -53.54 -4.59
CA VAL A 387 7.99 -52.63 -4.82
C VAL A 387 9.33 -53.37 -4.69
N GLU A 388 9.47 -54.26 -3.71
CA GLU A 388 10.68 -55.08 -3.55
C GLU A 388 10.96 -55.93 -4.79
N ARG A 389 9.93 -56.61 -5.32
CA ARG A 389 10.05 -57.35 -6.59
C ARG A 389 10.45 -56.45 -7.75
N LYS A 390 9.84 -55.26 -7.86
CA LYS A 390 10.22 -54.27 -8.89
C LYS A 390 11.69 -53.86 -8.76
N ILE A 391 12.16 -53.60 -7.54
CA ILE A 391 13.56 -53.22 -7.30
C ILE A 391 14.51 -54.33 -7.76
N GLU A 392 14.20 -55.60 -7.47
CA GLU A 392 15.02 -56.73 -7.94
C GLU A 392 15.07 -56.80 -9.47
N THR A 393 13.92 -56.66 -10.13
CA THR A 393 13.86 -56.69 -11.61
C THR A 393 14.62 -55.52 -12.25
N GLU A 394 14.53 -54.33 -11.67
CA GLU A 394 15.24 -53.14 -12.16
C GLU A 394 16.75 -53.24 -11.88
N LYS A 395 17.17 -53.81 -10.75
CA LYS A 395 18.59 -54.07 -10.44
C LYS A 395 19.24 -55.01 -11.44
N VAL A 396 18.54 -56.08 -11.87
CA VAL A 396 19.05 -57.01 -12.89
C VAL A 396 19.27 -56.32 -14.24
N LYS A 397 18.42 -55.33 -14.56
CA LYS A 397 18.48 -54.59 -15.83
C LYS A 397 19.37 -53.33 -15.77
N ASP A 398 20.06 -53.09 -14.66
CA ASP A 398 20.78 -51.82 -14.39
C ASP A 398 19.87 -50.57 -14.63
N GLY A 399 18.58 -50.73 -14.31
CA GLY A 399 17.50 -49.78 -14.53
C GLY A 399 17.35 -48.72 -13.42
N LEU A 400 16.15 -48.17 -13.24
CA LEU A 400 15.91 -47.03 -12.34
C LEU A 400 15.57 -47.50 -10.92
N VAL A 401 16.45 -47.22 -9.97
CA VAL A 401 16.28 -47.57 -8.55
C VAL A 401 16.35 -46.33 -7.66
N ILE A 402 15.31 -46.08 -6.88
CA ILE A 402 15.20 -44.94 -5.97
C ILE A 402 15.86 -45.27 -4.63
N LEU A 403 16.81 -44.41 -4.25
CA LEU A 403 17.59 -44.54 -3.03
C LEU A 403 16.92 -43.79 -1.88
N GLU A 404 16.55 -42.53 -2.11
CA GLU A 404 15.89 -41.66 -1.13
C GLU A 404 14.79 -40.86 -1.84
N ALA A 405 13.62 -40.75 -1.22
CA ALA A 405 12.64 -39.77 -1.67
C ALA A 405 11.93 -39.12 -0.47
N TRP A 406 11.95 -37.79 -0.44
CA TRP A 406 11.45 -36.99 0.69
C TRP A 406 10.46 -35.96 0.18
N TYR A 407 9.31 -35.85 0.84
CA TYR A 407 8.26 -34.90 0.50
C TYR A 407 7.92 -33.99 1.69
N GLY A 408 7.97 -32.68 1.50
CA GLY A 408 7.69 -31.70 2.55
C GLY A 408 8.36 -30.35 2.30
N ASN A 409 8.53 -29.53 3.33
CA ASN A 409 9.19 -28.22 3.19
C ASN A 409 10.71 -28.34 3.27
N ILE A 410 11.34 -28.68 2.13
CA ILE A 410 12.79 -28.95 2.05
C ILE A 410 13.62 -27.66 2.07
N SER A 411 13.06 -26.55 1.58
CA SER A 411 13.74 -25.24 1.49
C SER A 411 14.08 -24.64 2.86
N SER A 412 13.26 -24.90 3.88
CA SER A 412 13.51 -24.44 5.25
C SER A 412 14.53 -25.29 6.03
N LEU A 413 15.09 -26.35 5.42
CA LEU A 413 15.71 -27.46 6.15
C LEU A 413 17.17 -27.77 5.75
N ARG A 414 17.87 -26.83 5.12
CA ARG A 414 19.24 -27.02 4.55
C ARG A 414 20.31 -27.50 5.53
N ASP A 415 20.17 -27.27 6.85
CA ASP A 415 21.27 -27.44 7.82
C ASP A 415 21.15 -28.65 8.77
N VAL A 416 20.13 -29.52 8.61
CA VAL A 416 19.93 -30.67 9.52
C VAL A 416 19.60 -31.94 8.71
N PRO A 417 20.13 -33.13 9.07
CA PRO A 417 19.82 -34.38 8.38
C PRO A 417 18.31 -34.67 8.34
N LEU A 418 17.82 -35.16 7.19
CA LEU A 418 16.39 -35.34 6.89
C LEU A 418 15.72 -36.46 7.73
N ASN A 419 16.49 -37.41 8.27
CA ASN A 419 15.99 -38.60 8.96
C ASN A 419 15.31 -38.36 10.32
N GLU A 420 15.46 -37.18 10.93
CA GLU A 420 14.97 -36.89 12.29
C GLU A 420 13.76 -35.93 12.33
N LYS A 421 13.15 -35.60 11.18
CA LYS A 421 12.28 -34.41 11.08
C LYS A 421 10.80 -34.73 10.95
N LYS A 422 9.99 -34.04 11.77
CA LYS A 422 8.52 -34.16 11.82
C LYS A 422 7.79 -33.60 10.59
N ASP A 423 8.41 -32.65 9.88
CA ASP A 423 7.77 -31.88 8.79
C ASP A 423 8.09 -32.44 7.39
N VAL A 424 8.62 -33.66 7.30
CA VAL A 424 8.95 -34.35 6.04
C VAL A 424 8.42 -35.78 6.09
N ALA A 425 7.85 -36.24 4.98
CA ALA A 425 7.40 -37.61 4.80
C ALA A 425 8.42 -38.39 3.96
N ASP A 426 8.75 -39.61 4.40
CA ASP A 426 9.48 -40.57 3.58
C ASP A 426 8.51 -41.15 2.54
N VAL A 427 8.81 -40.90 1.27
CA VAL A 427 8.00 -41.32 0.12
C VAL A 427 8.79 -42.21 -0.84
N ARG A 428 9.86 -42.87 -0.35
CA ARG A 428 10.68 -43.77 -1.19
C ARG A 428 9.86 -44.88 -1.85
N VAL A 429 9.04 -45.59 -1.06
CA VAL A 429 8.28 -46.75 -1.53
C VAL A 429 7.21 -46.34 -2.56
N PRO A 430 6.37 -45.31 -2.31
CA PRO A 430 5.40 -44.82 -3.28
C PRO A 430 6.03 -44.36 -4.60
N VAL A 431 7.15 -43.63 -4.55
CA VAL A 431 7.80 -43.16 -5.78
C VAL A 431 8.41 -44.33 -6.55
N GLN A 432 8.97 -45.34 -5.88
CA GLN A 432 9.48 -46.54 -6.56
C GLN A 432 8.34 -47.35 -7.19
N ALA A 433 7.15 -47.37 -6.57
CA ALA A 433 5.98 -48.04 -7.12
C ALA A 433 5.54 -47.46 -8.48
N LEU A 434 5.73 -46.15 -8.68
CA LEU A 434 5.42 -45.43 -9.92
C LEU A 434 6.43 -45.66 -11.05
N VAL A 435 7.53 -46.39 -10.80
CA VAL A 435 8.50 -46.73 -11.85
C VAL A 435 7.93 -47.83 -12.75
N HIS A 436 7.99 -47.58 -14.06
CA HIS A 436 7.60 -48.50 -15.12
C HIS A 436 8.66 -48.46 -16.23
N ASP A 437 9.17 -49.63 -16.63
CA ASP A 437 10.21 -49.79 -17.67
C ASP A 437 11.41 -48.84 -17.49
N SER A 438 11.99 -48.85 -16.28
CA SER A 438 13.11 -47.98 -15.90
C SER A 438 12.88 -46.48 -16.08
N GLN A 439 11.63 -46.01 -16.11
CA GLN A 439 11.25 -44.59 -16.17
C GLN A 439 10.22 -44.24 -15.09
N LEU A 440 10.31 -43.02 -14.58
CA LEU A 440 9.36 -42.42 -13.64
C LEU A 440 8.79 -41.15 -14.27
N THR A 441 7.47 -41.07 -14.38
CA THR A 441 6.78 -39.85 -14.82
C THR A 441 5.68 -39.49 -13.83
N ILE A 442 5.78 -38.29 -13.25
CA ILE A 442 4.76 -37.71 -12.38
C ILE A 442 4.21 -36.48 -13.13
N PRO A 443 2.94 -36.50 -13.57
CA PRO A 443 2.36 -35.36 -14.28
C PRO A 443 2.26 -34.14 -13.36
N GLY A 444 2.37 -32.96 -13.97
CA GLY A 444 2.16 -31.68 -13.27
C GLY A 444 0.68 -31.32 -13.17
N GLY A 445 0.37 -30.30 -12.37
CA GLY A 445 -0.97 -29.71 -12.27
C GLY A 445 -1.72 -30.05 -10.97
N TYR A 446 -1.37 -31.14 -10.30
CA TYR A 446 -1.96 -31.53 -9.02
C TYR A 446 -0.90 -31.61 -7.91
N SER A 447 -1.33 -31.49 -6.65
CA SER A 447 -0.44 -31.67 -5.51
C SER A 447 -0.01 -33.14 -5.40
N LYS A 448 1.29 -33.37 -5.20
CA LYS A 448 1.86 -34.72 -5.02
C LYS A 448 1.37 -35.39 -3.73
N SER A 449 0.79 -34.63 -2.80
CA SER A 449 0.12 -35.16 -1.61
C SER A 449 -1.08 -36.08 -1.92
N ASN A 450 -1.64 -35.99 -3.14
CA ASN A 450 -2.74 -36.86 -3.57
C ASN A 450 -2.30 -38.21 -4.13
N ILE A 451 -0.99 -38.44 -4.31
CA ILE A 451 -0.46 -39.72 -4.77
C ILE A 451 -0.65 -40.77 -3.66
N MET A 452 -1.01 -41.99 -4.02
CA MET A 452 -1.15 -43.09 -3.06
C MET A 452 0.15 -43.28 -2.26
N GLY A 453 0.05 -43.30 -0.93
CA GLY A 453 1.21 -43.39 -0.03
C GLY A 453 1.93 -42.07 0.25
N PHE A 454 1.49 -40.97 -0.37
CA PHE A 454 1.88 -39.62 0.04
C PHE A 454 0.88 -39.07 1.08
N TYR A 455 1.36 -38.17 1.93
CA TYR A 455 0.53 -37.29 2.74
C TYR A 455 1.22 -35.92 2.84
N ASP A 456 0.49 -34.90 3.27
CA ASP A 456 1.05 -33.55 3.49
C ASP A 456 1.51 -33.37 4.95
N PRO A 457 2.83 -33.35 5.24
CA PRO A 457 3.35 -33.13 6.58
C PRO A 457 3.37 -31.64 7.00
N CYS A 458 3.28 -30.69 6.06
CA CYS A 458 3.45 -29.26 6.31
C CYS A 458 2.37 -28.42 5.60
N MET A 459 1.10 -28.73 5.92
CA MET A 459 -0.07 -28.00 5.42
C MET A 459 0.07 -26.48 5.55
N GLY A 460 -0.12 -25.77 4.44
CA GLY A 460 -0.03 -24.30 4.36
C GLY A 460 1.37 -23.74 4.07
N GLU A 461 2.41 -24.59 3.99
CA GLU A 461 3.76 -24.21 3.57
C GLU A 461 4.09 -24.69 2.15
N PRO A 462 5.09 -24.10 1.47
CA PRO A 462 5.57 -24.61 0.20
C PRO A 462 6.22 -26.00 0.39
N LYS A 463 5.78 -26.95 -0.45
CA LYS A 463 6.23 -28.34 -0.44
C LYS A 463 7.06 -28.66 -1.66
N GLN A 464 8.07 -29.49 -1.48
CA GLN A 464 8.98 -29.96 -2.51
C GLN A 464 9.16 -31.46 -2.38
N LEU A 465 9.39 -32.12 -3.50
CA LEU A 465 9.77 -33.52 -3.59
C LEU A 465 11.25 -33.59 -3.98
N LYS A 466 12.07 -34.21 -3.13
CA LYS A 466 13.45 -34.54 -3.42
C LYS A 466 13.55 -36.03 -3.72
N ILE A 467 14.18 -36.39 -4.83
CA ILE A 467 14.42 -37.78 -5.23
C ILE A 467 15.90 -37.96 -5.50
N LYS A 468 16.52 -38.93 -4.84
CA LYS A 468 17.82 -39.48 -5.22
C LYS A 468 17.64 -40.88 -5.77
N TYR A 469 18.23 -41.14 -6.93
CA TYR A 469 18.09 -42.42 -7.61
C TYR A 469 19.38 -42.84 -8.30
N GLN A 470 19.48 -44.11 -8.62
CA GLN A 470 20.55 -44.73 -9.39
C GLN A 470 19.98 -45.22 -10.73
N PHE A 471 20.67 -44.93 -11.82
CA PHE A 471 20.35 -45.42 -13.16
C PHE A 471 21.65 -45.69 -13.91
N GLN A 472 21.80 -46.87 -14.52
CA GLN A 472 23.03 -47.27 -15.24
C GLN A 472 24.31 -47.02 -14.42
N ARG A 473 24.30 -47.38 -13.13
CA ARG A 473 25.41 -47.21 -12.17
C ARG A 473 25.84 -45.77 -11.88
N LYS A 474 25.06 -44.77 -12.30
CA LYS A 474 25.28 -43.36 -11.95
C LYS A 474 24.22 -42.89 -10.96
N PHE A 475 24.62 -41.98 -10.07
CA PHE A 475 23.73 -41.36 -9.09
C PHE A 475 23.15 -40.07 -9.64
N HIS A 476 21.89 -39.83 -9.31
CA HIS A 476 21.14 -38.66 -9.73
C HIS A 476 20.35 -38.06 -8.57
N GLU A 477 20.20 -36.74 -8.56
CA GLU A 477 19.36 -36.01 -7.60
C GLU A 477 18.52 -34.95 -8.29
N VAL A 478 17.25 -34.85 -7.89
CA VAL A 478 16.33 -33.81 -8.37
C VAL A 478 15.47 -33.30 -7.22
N ILE A 479 15.22 -31.98 -7.21
CA ILE A 479 14.29 -31.30 -6.30
C ILE A 479 13.26 -30.57 -7.15
N VAL A 480 11.97 -30.86 -6.91
CA VAL A 480 10.87 -30.29 -7.69
C VAL A 480 9.75 -29.80 -6.78
N ASP A 481 9.14 -28.66 -7.11
CA ASP A 481 7.99 -28.09 -6.39
C ASP A 481 6.74 -28.99 -6.49
N ASP A 482 5.82 -28.86 -5.54
CA ASP A 482 4.66 -29.76 -5.38
C ASP A 482 3.85 -30.00 -6.66
N THR A 483 3.54 -28.96 -7.43
CA THR A 483 2.68 -29.06 -8.62
C THR A 483 3.46 -29.22 -9.93
N ALA A 484 4.79 -29.16 -9.89
CA ALA A 484 5.62 -29.25 -11.09
C ALA A 484 5.83 -30.72 -11.52
N PRO A 485 5.82 -31.00 -12.85
CA PRO A 485 6.01 -32.35 -13.38
C PRO A 485 7.43 -32.87 -13.09
N VAL A 486 7.56 -34.19 -12.95
CA VAL A 486 8.85 -34.85 -12.74
C VAL A 486 8.99 -36.00 -13.73
N ALA A 487 10.10 -36.02 -14.46
CA ALA A 487 10.50 -37.16 -15.28
C ALA A 487 11.90 -37.61 -14.88
N CYS A 488 12.10 -38.90 -14.64
CA CYS A 488 13.40 -39.53 -14.37
C CYS A 488 13.54 -40.79 -15.25
N PRO A 489 14.73 -41.10 -15.79
CA PRO A 489 16.01 -40.42 -15.59
C PRO A 489 16.27 -39.26 -16.58
N LEU A 490 16.85 -38.15 -16.10
CA LEU A 490 17.36 -37.06 -16.94
C LEU A 490 18.87 -36.86 -16.75
N ARG A 491 19.56 -36.46 -17.82
CA ARG A 491 21.02 -36.17 -17.79
C ARG A 491 21.37 -34.99 -16.88
N SER A 492 20.47 -34.03 -16.74
CA SER A 492 20.63 -32.86 -15.85
C SER A 492 20.68 -33.23 -14.37
N HIS A 493 20.19 -34.41 -13.99
CA HIS A 493 20.14 -34.83 -12.58
C HIS A 493 21.41 -35.54 -12.13
N ILE A 494 22.39 -35.81 -13.03
CA ILE A 494 23.60 -36.57 -12.68
C ILE A 494 24.39 -35.84 -11.59
N ILE A 495 24.70 -36.56 -10.51
CA ILE A 495 25.62 -36.09 -9.46
C ILE A 495 27.02 -36.52 -9.88
N SER A 496 27.90 -35.57 -10.17
CA SER A 496 29.33 -35.85 -10.31
C SER A 496 29.89 -36.14 -8.92
N ILE A 497 30.28 -37.38 -8.66
CA ILE A 497 31.05 -37.73 -7.47
C ILE A 497 32.43 -37.08 -7.66
N HIS A 498 32.76 -36.11 -6.81
CA HIS A 498 34.11 -35.59 -6.65
C HIS A 498 34.90 -36.44 -5.66
#